data_AF-X0QTT0-F1
#
_entry.id   AF-X0QTT0-F1
#
_cell.length_a   1.000
_cell.length_b   1.000
_cell.length_c   1.000
_cell.angle_alpha   90.00
_cell.angle_beta   90.00
_cell.angle_gamma   90.00
#
_symmetry.space_group_name_H-M   'P 1'
#
loop_
_entity.id
_entity.type
_entity.pdbx_description
1 polymer ?
#
loop_
_entity_poly.entity_id
_entity_poly.type
_entity_poly.pdbx_seq_one_letter_code
_entity_poly.pdbx_strand_id
1 'polypeptide(L)' 'MIIGALVWIDVLTVRIRRLHDTDRRGWWVLLVLLPFVGNICLFILMLLPTKRNSRWR' A
#
# COMPACT_ATOMS: atom_id res chain seq x y z
N MET A 1 4.69 18.16 17.52
CA MET A 1 3.99 18.30 16.22
C MET A 1 4.83 17.82 15.03
N ILE A 2 6.12 18.14 14.94
CA ILE A 2 7.00 17.73 13.82
C ILE A 2 7.15 16.20 13.71
N ILE A 3 7.37 15.50 14.84
CA ILE A 3 7.51 14.03 14.85
C ILE A 3 6.26 13.34 14.29
N GLY A 4 5.07 13.84 14.60
CA GLY A 4 3.82 13.26 14.10
C GLY A 4 3.67 13.36 12.58
N ALA A 5 4.15 14.46 11.98
CA ALA A 5 4.12 14.64 10.53
C ALA A 5 5.08 13.68 9.81
N LEU A 6 6.28 13.47 10.36
CA LEU A 6 7.27 12.53 9.81
C LEU A 6 6.73 11.10 9.81
N VAL A 7 6.17 10.65 10.94
CA VAL A 7 5.57 9.31 11.05
C VAL A 7 4.43 9.12 10.06
N TRP A 8 3.60 10.15 9.85
CA TRP A 8 2.50 10.08 8.88
C TRP A 8 3.00 9.90 7.43
N ILE A 9 4.03 10.65 7.05
CA ILE A 9 4.64 10.55 5.72
C ILE A 9 5.35 9.21 5.53
N ASP A 10 6.03 8.70 6.55
CA ASP A 10 6.71 7.40 6.52
C ASP A 10 5.70 6.26 6.34
N VAL A 11 4.60 6.27 7.09
CA VAL A 11 3.53 5.27 6.97
C VAL A 11 2.93 5.28 5.56
N LEU A 12 2.72 6.47 4.98
CA LEU A 12 2.18 6.60 3.62
C LEU A 12 3.19 6.09 2.58
N THR A 13 4.47 6.40 2.75
CA THR A 13 5.57 5.97 1.86
C THR A 13 5.75 4.46 1.87
N VAL A 14 5.71 3.82 3.05
CA VAL A 14 5.81 2.37 3.20
C VAL A 14 4.64 1.66 2.51
N ARG A 15 3.42 2.20 2.63
CA ARG A 15 2.23 1.65 1.93
C ARG A 15 2.39 1.73 0.41
N ILE A 16 2.90 2.83 -0.13
CA ILE A 16 3.17 2.96 -1.58
C ILE A 16 4.17 1.91 -2.06
N ARG A 17 5.31 1.76 -1.37
CA ARG A 17 6.33 0.75 -1.74
C ARG A 17 5.78 -0.66 -1.70
N ARG A 18 5.07 -1.05 -0.63
CA ARG A 18 4.52 -2.40 -0.51
C ARG A 18 3.54 -2.73 -1.64
N LEU A 19 2.74 -1.75 -2.04
CA LEU A 19 1.76 -1.90 -3.10
C LEU A 19 2.44 -2.01 -4.47
N HIS A 20 3.47 -1.19 -4.68
CA HIS A 20 4.33 -1.25 -5.85
C HIS A 20 5.06 -2.60 -5.98
N ASP A 21 5.60 -3.13 -4.87
CA ASP A 21 6.27 -4.44 -4.82
C ASP A 21 5.33 -5.62 -5.13
N THR A 22 4.02 -5.39 -5.09
CA THR A 22 2.99 -6.39 -5.44
C THR A 22 2.52 -6.25 -6.90
N ASP A 23 3.27 -5.52 -7.74
CA ASP A 23 2.94 -5.18 -9.14
C ASP A 23 1.61 -4.39 -9.27
N ARG A 24 1.17 -3.72 -8.20
CA ARG A 24 -0.03 -2.87 -8.20
C ARG A 24 0.39 -1.41 -8.41
N ARG A 25 -0.35 -0.68 -9.25
CA ARG A 25 -0.09 0.76 -9.50
C ARG A 25 -0.16 1.56 -8.19
N GLY A 26 0.79 2.45 -7.93
CA GLY A 26 0.84 3.26 -6.69
C GLY A 26 -0.40 4.12 -6.42
N TRP A 27 -1.26 4.31 -7.42
CA TRP A 27 -2.57 4.99 -7.34
C TRP A 27 -3.54 4.36 -6.34
N TRP A 28 -3.39 3.07 -6.03
CA TRP A 28 -4.21 2.40 -5.01
C TRP A 28 -4.01 2.99 -3.60
N VAL A 29 -2.92 3.74 -3.34
CA VAL A 29 -2.73 4.43 -2.06
C VAL A 29 -3.68 5.62 -1.87
N LEU A 30 -4.21 6.22 -2.95
CA LEU A 30 -5.18 7.32 -2.84
C LEU A 30 -6.45 6.91 -2.09
N LEU A 31 -6.71 5.60 -1.98
CA LEU A 31 -7.76 5.05 -1.15
C LEU A 31 -7.63 5.43 0.34
N VAL A 32 -6.45 5.78 0.85
CA VAL A 32 -6.30 6.29 2.22
C VAL A 32 -7.17 7.53 2.51
N LEU A 33 -7.55 8.31 1.48
CA LEU A 33 -8.49 9.42 1.60
C LEU A 33 -9.91 8.97 1.96
N LEU A 34 -10.28 7.72 1.68
CA LEU A 34 -11.52 7.10 2.13
C LEU A 34 -11.25 6.21 3.36
N PRO A 35 -11.55 6.68 4.58
CA PRO A 35 -11.12 6.01 5.82
C PRO A 35 -11.74 4.64 6.04
N PHE A 36 -12.94 4.39 5.49
CA PHE A 36 -13.59 3.08 5.58
C PHE A 36 -13.22 2.17 4.41
N VAL A 37 -13.73 2.48 3.21
CA VAL A 37 -13.58 1.61 2.03
C VAL A 37 -12.12 1.44 1.65
N GLY A 38 -11.35 2.53 1.68
CA GLY A 38 -9.98 2.48 1.21
C GLY A 38 -9.02 1.80 2.15
N ASN A 39 -9.26 1.91 3.46
CA ASN A 39 -8.46 1.21 4.47
C ASN A 39 -8.75 -0.30 4.43
N ILE A 40 -10.01 -0.71 4.19
CA ILE A 40 -10.39 -2.11 3.98
C ILE A 40 -9.75 -2.67 2.69
N CYS A 41 -9.84 -1.94 1.57
CA CYS A 41 -9.20 -2.36 0.32
C CYS A 41 -7.68 -2.50 0.47
N LEU A 42 -7.00 -1.54 1.11
CA LEU A 42 -5.57 -1.60 1.38
C LEU A 42 -5.20 -2.75 2.31
N PHE A 43 -6.02 -3.03 3.32
CA PHE A 43 -5.83 -4.17 4.22
C PHE A 43 -5.87 -5.49 3.45
N ILE A 44 -6.88 -5.68 2.58
CA ILE A 44 -6.99 -6.87 1.73
C ILE A 44 -5.81 -6.96 0.74
N LEU A 45 -5.41 -5.84 0.14
CA LEU A 45 -4.27 -5.77 -0.78
C LEU A 45 -2.93 -6.09 -0.08
N MET A 46 -2.74 -5.68 1.17
CA MET A 46 -1.55 -6.01 1.96
C MET A 46 -1.48 -7.48 2.37
N LEU A 47 -2.62 -8.14 2.54
CA LEU A 47 -2.71 -9.57 2.85
C LEU A 47 -2.50 -10.46 1.61
N LEU A 48 -2.69 -9.91 0.40
CA LEU A 48 -2.51 -10.68 -0.83
C LEU A 48 -1.03 -11.02 -1.05
N PRO A 49 -0.70 -12.27 -1.43
CA PRO A 49 0.67 -12.62 -1.80
C PRO A 49 1.07 -11.91 -3.09
N THR A 50 2.36 -11.57 -3.20
CA THR A 50 2.94 -11.09 -4.47
C THR A 50 2.66 -12.10 -5.57
N LYS A 51 2.20 -11.60 -6.73
CA LYS A 51 2.00 -12.40 -7.94
C LYS A 51 3.34 -12.97 -8.37
N ARG A 52 3.64 -14.22 -7.97
CA ARG A 52 4.80 -14.95 -8.48
C ARG A 52 4.48 -15.43 -9.89
N ASN A 53 4.76 -14.59 -10.88
CA ASN A 53 4.78 -14.99 -12.28
C ASN A 53 6.00 -15.88 -12.53
N SER A 54 5.90 -17.18 -12.25
CA SER A 54 6.91 -18.15 -12.64
C SER A 54 6.74 -18.52 -14.11
N ARG A 55 7.14 -17.64 -15.02
CA ARG A 55 7.19 -17.94 -16.46
C ARG A 55 8.29 -18.96 -16.82
N TRP A 56 9.21 -19.24 -15.89
CA TRP A 56 10.39 -20.08 -16.09
C TRP A 56 10.55 -21.18 -15.01
N ARG A 57 9.43 -21.77 -14.56
CA ARG A 57 9.40 -23.05 -13.83
C ARG A 57 8.32 -23.93 -14.41
#